data_AF-A0A0F9VJ41-F1
#
_entry.id   AF-A0A0F9VJ41-F1
#
_cell.length_a   1.000
_cell.length_b   1.000
_cell.length_c   1.000
_cell.angle_alpha   90.00
_cell.angle_beta   90.00
_cell.angle_gamma   90.00
#
_symmetry.space_group_name_H-M   'P 1'
#
loop_
_entity.id
_entity.type
_entity.pdbx_description
1 polymer ?
#
loop_
_entity_poly.entity_id
_entity_poly.type
_entity_poly.pdbx_seq_one_letter_code
_entity_poly.pdbx_strand_id
1 'polypeptide(L)' 'MVVIIFPDWYVEAEEELDNAIHKIVSNNFIDYSFVDDSNGIKEGKSLILSRLVRIYENVNVEQREKQQEFFRKLKPKKKK' A
#
# COMPACT_ATOMS: atom_id res chain seq x y z
N MET A 1 -16.55 11.71 -9.53
CA MET A 1 -16.08 10.31 -9.53
C MET A 1 -14.56 10.37 -9.35
N VAL A 2 -14.04 10.01 -8.17
CA VAL A 2 -12.59 10.04 -7.92
C VAL A 2 -12.03 8.70 -8.39
N VAL A 3 -11.21 8.73 -9.44
CA VAL A 3 -10.49 7.54 -9.89
C VAL A 3 -9.35 7.32 -8.92
N ILE A 4 -9.45 6.29 -8.09
CA ILE A 4 -8.35 5.86 -7.22
C ILE A 4 -7.40 5.06 -8.10
N ILE A 5 -6.18 5.55 -8.27
CA ILE A 5 -5.11 4.83 -8.98
C ILE A 5 -4.25 4.16 -7.93
N PHE A 6 -4.29 2.83 -7.88
CA PHE A 6 -3.43 2.07 -7.00
C PHE A 6 -2.04 1.88 -7.62
N PRO A 7 -0.98 1.75 -6.81
CA PRO A 7 0.35 1.41 -7.29
C PRO A 7 0.38 0.06 -8.01
N ASP A 8 1.31 -0.14 -8.94
CA ASP A 8 1.43 -1.37 -9.73
C ASP A 8 1.60 -2.64 -8.87
N TRP A 9 2.25 -2.50 -7.71
CA TRP A 9 2.46 -3.59 -6.74
C TRP A 9 1.21 -3.96 -5.93
N TYR A 10 0.13 -3.17 -6.00
CA TYR A 10 -1.06 -3.36 -5.14
C TYR A 10 -1.71 -4.72 -5.35
N VAL A 11 -1.88 -5.12 -6.62
CA VAL A 11 -2.53 -6.39 -6.99
C VAL A 11 -1.68 -7.57 -6.50
N GLU A 12 -0.37 -7.49 -6.68
CA GLU A 12 0.57 -8.51 -6.18
C GLU A 12 0.49 -8.66 -4.65
N ALA A 13 0.45 -7.54 -3.91
CA ALA A 13 0.32 -7.56 -2.46
C ALA A 13 -1.03 -8.12 -1.98
N GLU A 14 -2.11 -7.88 -2.74
CA GLU A 14 -3.43 -8.46 -2.46
C GLU A 14 -3.41 -9.98 -2.66
N GLU A 15 -2.85 -10.47 -3.76
CA GLU A 15 -2.71 -11.90 -4.04
C GLU A 15 -1.82 -12.61 -3.01
N GLU A 16 -0.71 -12.01 -2.60
CA GLU A 16 0.15 -12.57 -1.55
C GLU A 16 -0.57 -12.69 -0.20
N LEU A 17 -1.37 -11.68 0.16
CA LEU A 17 -2.14 -11.68 1.40
C LEU A 17 -3.22 -12.76 1.38
N ASP A 18 -3.91 -12.93 0.25
CA ASP A 18 -4.90 -14.00 0.07
C ASP A 18 -4.25 -15.38 0.17
N ASN A 19 -3.12 -15.58 -0.49
CA ASN A 19 -2.35 -16.83 -0.40
C ASN A 19 -1.90 -17.14 1.03
N ALA A 20 -1.46 -16.12 1.79
CA ALA A 20 -1.08 -16.28 3.18
C ALA A 20 -2.27 -16.71 4.05
N ILE A 21 -3.43 -16.09 3.86
CA ILE A 21 -4.67 -16.45 4.56
C ILE A 21 -5.07 -17.88 4.22
N HIS A 22 -5.10 -18.23 2.93
CA HIS A 22 -5.44 -19.58 2.46
C HIS A 22 -4.56 -20.65 3.11
N LYS A 23 -3.25 -20.40 3.17
CA LYS A 23 -2.28 -21.31 3.80
C LYS A 23 -2.53 -21.49 5.30
N ILE A 24 -2.85 -20.41 6.02
CA ILE A 24 -3.15 -20.49 7.45
C ILE A 24 -4.44 -21.28 7.68
N VAL A 25 -5.48 -21.00 6.88
CA VAL A 25 -6.79 -21.66 6.96
C VAL A 25 -6.65 -23.16 6.70
N SER A 26 -5.98 -23.54 5.60
CA SER A 26 -5.79 -24.94 5.24
C SER A 26 -4.99 -25.72 6.29
N ASN A 27 -3.95 -25.09 6.86
CA ASN A 27 -3.09 -25.74 7.84
C ASN A 27 -3.74 -25.93 9.21
N ASN A 28 -4.79 -25.16 9.51
CA ASN A 28 -5.49 -25.20 10.79
C ASN A 28 -6.89 -25.83 10.68
N PHE A 29 -7.22 -26.46 9.55
CA PHE A 29 -8.53 -27.07 9.29
C PHE A 29 -9.71 -26.11 9.52
N ILE A 30 -9.51 -24.82 9.25
CA ILE A 30 -10.56 -23.81 9.30
C ILE A 30 -11.35 -23.90 8.00
N ASP A 31 -12.68 -23.79 8.07
CA ASP A 31 -13.53 -23.79 6.87
C ASP A 31 -13.22 -22.56 6.00
N TYR A 32 -12.81 -22.83 4.76
CA TYR A 32 -12.48 -21.80 3.78
C TYR A 32 -13.67 -20.88 3.46
N SER A 33 -14.86 -21.44 3.33
CA SER A 33 -16.06 -20.67 3.00
C SER A 33 -16.39 -19.65 4.10
N PHE A 34 -16.18 -20.05 5.36
CA PHE A 34 -16.36 -19.16 6.50
C PHE A 34 -15.39 -17.99 6.50
N VAL A 35 -14.16 -18.20 6.05
CA VAL A 35 -13.12 -17.16 5.99
C VAL A 35 -13.33 -16.23 4.80
N ASP A 36 -13.71 -16.77 3.65
CA ASP A 36 -14.01 -15.99 2.46
C ASP A 36 -15.29 -15.14 2.62
N ASP A 37 -16.29 -15.64 3.35
CA ASP A 37 -17.50 -14.88 3.68
C ASP A 37 -17.32 -13.93 4.88
N SER A 38 -16.20 -14.01 5.58
CA SER A 38 -15.95 -13.18 6.75
C SER A 38 -15.71 -11.71 6.38
N ASN A 39 -16.69 -10.86 6.70
CA ASN A 39 -16.55 -9.41 6.58
C ASN A 39 -15.33 -8.87 7.35
N GLY A 40 -15.02 -9.46 8.50
CA GLY A 40 -13.85 -9.04 9.29
C GLY A 40 -12.53 -9.29 8.56
N ILE A 41 -12.42 -10.38 7.81
CA ILE A 41 -11.24 -10.67 7.00
C ILE A 41 -11.16 -9.70 5.82
N LYS A 42 -12.27 -9.48 5.10
CA LYS A 42 -12.34 -8.50 4.00
C LYS A 42 -11.94 -7.09 4.44
N GLU A 43 -12.50 -6.62 5.56
CA GLU A 43 -12.17 -5.32 6.16
C GLU A 43 -10.71 -5.25 6.60
N GLY A 44 -10.19 -6.31 7.21
CA GLY A 44 -8.79 -6.41 7.62
C GLY A 44 -7.81 -6.32 6.45
N LYS A 45 -8.08 -7.04 5.34
CA LYS A 45 -7.28 -6.96 4.11
C LYS A 45 -7.26 -5.54 3.55
N SER A 46 -8.45 -4.95 3.38
CA SER A 46 -8.62 -3.57 2.91
C SER A 46 -7.88 -2.56 3.80
N LEU A 47 -7.90 -2.76 5.12
CA LEU A 47 -7.17 -1.94 6.07
C LEU A 47 -5.65 -2.04 5.88
N ILE A 48 -5.10 -3.25 5.75
CA ILE A 48 -3.66 -3.45 5.55
C ILE A 48 -3.21 -2.81 4.23
N LEU A 49 -3.87 -3.15 3.13
CA LEU A 49 -3.52 -2.66 1.80
C LEU A 49 -3.61 -1.13 1.71
N SER A 50 -4.68 -0.54 2.25
CA SER A 50 -4.82 0.94 2.28
C SER A 50 -3.74 1.64 3.10
N ARG A 51 -3.19 0.98 4.13
CA ARG A 51 -2.09 1.53 4.95
C ARG A 51 -0.77 1.46 4.23
N LEU A 52 -0.51 0.36 3.52
CA LEU A 52 0.68 0.25 2.65
C LEU A 52 0.68 1.32 1.56
N VAL A 53 -0.46 1.56 0.92
CA VAL A 53 -0.61 2.63 -0.08
C VAL A 53 -0.30 4.00 0.53
N ARG A 54 -0.86 4.31 1.70
CA ARG A 54 -0.57 5.58 2.40
C ARG A 54 0.91 5.74 2.75
N ILE A 55 1.57 4.68 3.21
CA ILE A 55 3.00 4.70 3.50
C ILE A 55 3.79 4.97 2.22
N TYR A 56 3.47 4.28 1.13
CA TYR A 56 4.09 4.48 -0.18
C TYR A 56 3.91 5.92 -0.69
N GLU A 57 2.71 6.49 -0.55
CA GLU A 57 2.44 7.89 -0.89
C GLU A 57 3.26 8.85 -0.03
N ASN A 58 3.30 8.65 1.28
CA ASN A 58 4.06 9.50 2.21
C ASN A 58 5.57 9.48 1.95
N VAL A 59 6.15 8.29 1.72
CA VAL A 59 7.58 8.14 1.40
C VAL A 59 7.90 8.85 0.07
N ASN A 60 7.03 8.74 -0.93
CA ASN A 60 7.19 9.45 -2.19
C ASN A 60 7.12 10.98 -2.02
N VAL A 61 6.25 11.48 -1.14
CA VAL A 61 6.18 12.91 -0.81
C VAL A 61 7.48 13.38 -0.16
N GLU A 62 7.98 12.68 0.86
CA GLU A 62 9.25 13.04 1.51
C GLU A 62 10.44 13.03 0.54
N GLN A 63 10.52 12.05 -0.35
CA GLN A 63 11.58 11.98 -1.35
C GLN A 63 11.49 13.15 -2.35
N ARG A 64 10.28 13.53 -2.78
CA ARG A 64 10.06 14.71 -3.61
C ARG A 64 10.43 16.00 -2.90
N GLU A 65 10.10 16.13 -1.61
CA GLU A 65 10.49 17.30 -0.80
C GLU A 65 12.00 17.42 -0.68
N LYS A 66 12.70 16.32 -0.39
CA LYS A 66 14.18 16.27 -0.34
C LYS A 66 14.81 16.68 -1.68
N GLN A 67 14.27 16.19 -2.80
CA GLN A 67 14.75 16.58 -4.14
C GLN A 67 14.51 18.08 -4.39
N GLN A 68 13.33 18.60 -4.07
CA GLN A 68 13.02 20.03 -4.23
C GLN A 68 13.93 20.92 -3.38
N GLU A 69 14.23 20.52 -2.14
CA GLU A 69 15.16 21.24 -1.27
C GLU A 69 16.59 21.25 -1.85
N PHE A 70 17.05 20.12 -2.38
CA PHE A 70 18.34 20.03 -3.07
C PHE A 70 18.41 20.95 -4.30
N PHE A 71 17.38 20.95 -5.15
CA PHE A 71 17.31 21.86 -6.30
C PHE A 71 17.22 23.34 -5.89
N ARG A 72 16.56 23.66 -4.77
CA ARG A 72 16.55 25.03 -4.21
C ARG A 72 17.93 25.47 -3.75
N LYS A 73 18.71 24.58 -3.13
CA LYS A 73 20.10 24.85 -2.70
C LYS A 73 21.06 25.00 -3.89
N LEU A 74 20.82 24.29 -4.99
CA LEU A 74 21.63 24.37 -6.20
C LEU A 74 21.29 25.56 -7.12
N LYS A 75 20.13 26.22 -6.95
CA LYS A 75 19.83 27.41 -7.76
C LYS A 75 20.87 28.50 -7.46
N PRO A 76 21.63 28.97 -8.47
CA PRO A 76 22.61 30.03 -8.25
C PRO A 76 21.86 31.26 -7.74
N LYS A 77 22.32 31.82 -6.61
CA LYS A 77 21.89 33.15 -6.18
C LYS A 77 22.15 34.08 -7.36
N LYS A 78 21.10 34.55 -8.03
CA LYS A 78 21.21 35.65 -8.99
C LYS A 78 21.90 36.78 -8.22
N LYS A 79 23.18 37.02 -8.52
CA LYS A 79 23.88 38.21 -8.06
C LYS A 79 23.14 39.39 -8.71
N LYS A 80 22.43 40.14 -7.87
CA LYS A 80 22.03 41.51 -8.20
C LYS A 80 23.28 42.36 -8.33
#